data_AF-A0A953RKP7-F1
#
_entry.id   AF-A0A953RKP7-F1
#
_cell.length_a   1.000
_cell.length_b   1.000
_cell.length_c   1.000
_cell.angle_alpha   90.00
_cell.angle_beta   90.00
_cell.angle_gamma   90.00
#
_symmetry.space_group_name_H-M   'P 1'
#
loop_
_entity.id
_entity.type
_entity.pdbx_description
1 polymer ?
#
loop_
_entity_poly.entity_id
_entity_poly.type
_entity_poly.pdbx_seq_one_letter_code
_entity_poly.pdbx_strand_id
1 'polypeptide(L)'
;MHSWEGDPRPEPVPEYGTIQHASGLKLDQSIDPQSGSWRILFAIAVGILLAAFFATGNARAAFEEITKFLTLQGKPEPASPAVLSEHELENLDRQSPQQQAEALLERAVNHYEGANDQIAARVEGWWGKLKFTPQFNSLITTALNSNDLRVRAAGIELDLVAMGAIKSPATIERLALQVGGGPRSQRVWALWELGLLGNRGVEPERVNEILVSQLHDPDPEVRHWAVEGLAYLGTNETIAPLLQTFHDDSSAMVRERAGCSLAQSGMLTQEQRRSVIPQLLDYADDASLDAQTHGWVYQALRDITGQTLPNDTSAWRSWYDANRG
;
A
#
# COMPACT_ATOMS: atom_id res chain seq x y z
N MET A 1 43.05 24.49 6.90
CA MET A 1 43.63 23.79 5.74
C MET A 1 43.68 22.30 6.06
N HIS A 2 42.62 21.58 5.70
CA HIS A 2 42.65 20.14 5.42
C HIS A 2 41.56 19.89 4.39
N SER A 3 42.01 19.50 3.19
CA SER A 3 41.25 19.29 1.97
C SER A 3 40.48 17.97 2.02
N TRP A 4 39.17 18.03 1.82
CA TRP A 4 38.35 16.89 1.43
C TRP A 4 38.21 16.90 -0.09
N GLU A 5 39.05 16.13 -0.76
CA GLU A 5 38.79 15.67 -2.14
C GLU A 5 38.21 14.27 -2.03
N GLY A 6 36.90 14.19 -2.30
CA GLY A 6 36.13 12.95 -2.33
C GLY A 6 34.86 13.24 -3.12
N ASP A 7 34.96 13.07 -4.43
CA ASP A 7 33.89 13.13 -5.43
C ASP A 7 32.61 12.41 -4.96
N PRO A 8 31.50 13.12 -4.65
CA PRO A 8 30.22 12.49 -4.39
C PRO A 8 29.49 12.34 -5.72
N ARG A 9 29.89 11.34 -6.52
CA ARG A 9 29.00 10.84 -7.56
C ARG A 9 27.82 10.15 -6.85
N PRO A 10 26.58 10.63 -6.98
CA PRO A 10 25.43 9.89 -6.48
C PRO A 10 25.33 8.59 -7.29
N GLU A 11 25.34 7.46 -6.59
CA GLU A 11 24.93 6.19 -7.19
C GLU A 11 23.48 6.32 -7.68
N PRO A 12 23.13 5.68 -8.82
CA PRO A 12 21.80 5.80 -9.39
C PRO A 12 20.73 5.24 -8.46
N VAL A 13 19.60 5.94 -8.45
CA VAL A 13 18.36 5.73 -7.70
C VAL A 13 17.85 4.29 -7.86
N PRO A 14 17.29 3.62 -6.82
CA PRO A 14 16.48 2.43 -7.02
C PRO A 14 15.21 2.81 -7.79
N GLU A 15 15.06 2.32 -9.01
CA GLU A 15 13.83 2.42 -9.79
C GLU A 15 12.69 1.70 -9.06
N TYR A 16 11.74 2.46 -8.53
CA TYR A 16 10.42 1.91 -8.21
C TYR A 16 9.61 1.81 -9.51
N GLY A 17 9.73 0.65 -10.18
CA GLY A 17 8.78 0.20 -11.19
C GLY A 17 9.26 0.22 -12.64
N THR A 18 10.00 -0.80 -13.04
CA THR A 18 9.69 -1.58 -14.25
C THR A 18 9.96 -3.05 -13.96
N ILE A 19 8.99 -3.93 -14.23
CA ILE A 19 9.21 -5.38 -14.20
C ILE A 19 10.07 -5.72 -15.42
N GLN A 20 11.38 -5.82 -15.24
CA GLN A 20 12.25 -6.55 -16.16
C GLN A 20 12.39 -8.00 -15.66
N HIS A 21 11.97 -8.93 -16.51
CA HIS A 21 12.25 -10.35 -16.32
C HIS A 21 13.77 -10.58 -16.34
N ALA A 22 14.37 -10.80 -15.16
CA ALA A 22 15.75 -11.27 -15.03
C ALA A 22 15.76 -12.67 -14.39
N SER A 23 15.79 -13.67 -15.27
CA SER A 23 16.20 -15.04 -15.01
C SER A 23 17.61 -15.10 -14.42
N GLY A 24 17.81 -15.76 -13.27
CA GLY A 24 19.17 -16.06 -12.80
C GLY A 24 19.37 -16.43 -11.32
N LEU A 25 18.56 -17.30 -10.73
CA LEU A 25 18.94 -17.99 -9.49
C LEU A 25 19.76 -19.25 -9.84
N LYS A 26 21.05 -19.27 -9.49
CA LYS A 26 21.82 -20.53 -9.43
C LYS A 26 21.40 -21.26 -8.15
N LEU A 27 20.55 -22.27 -8.30
CA LEU A 27 20.26 -23.22 -7.23
C LEU A 27 21.50 -24.08 -6.92
N ASP A 28 21.64 -24.38 -5.64
CA ASP A 28 22.47 -25.43 -5.07
C ASP A 28 22.49 -26.69 -5.96
N GLN A 29 23.69 -27.13 -6.34
CA GLN A 29 23.94 -28.29 -7.20
C GLN A 29 24.06 -29.60 -6.40
N SER A 30 23.38 -29.71 -5.26
CA SER A 30 23.33 -30.96 -4.50
C SER A 30 22.34 -32.00 -5.06
N ILE A 31 21.61 -31.68 -6.14
CA ILE A 31 20.75 -32.63 -6.88
C ILE A 31 20.85 -32.38 -8.38
N ASP A 32 21.56 -33.23 -9.13
CA ASP A 32 21.62 -33.18 -10.59
C ASP A 32 20.25 -33.57 -11.22
N PRO A 33 19.54 -32.62 -11.88
CA PRO A 33 18.21 -32.87 -12.44
C PRO A 33 18.21 -33.62 -13.79
N GLN A 34 19.37 -34.00 -14.35
CA GLN A 34 19.47 -34.64 -15.68
C GLN A 34 19.35 -36.17 -15.69
N SER A 35 19.17 -36.84 -14.55
CA SER A 35 18.86 -38.28 -14.51
C SER A 35 17.35 -38.55 -14.79
N GLY A 36 16.97 -38.44 -16.06
CA GLY A 36 15.58 -38.39 -16.53
C GLY A 36 14.66 -39.58 -16.25
N SER A 37 15.10 -40.65 -15.59
CA SER A 37 14.25 -41.82 -15.29
C SER A 37 13.33 -41.60 -14.07
N TRP A 38 13.77 -40.84 -13.06
CA TRP A 38 13.03 -40.73 -11.79
C TRP A 38 11.80 -39.82 -11.88
N ARG A 39 11.83 -38.78 -12.73
CA ARG A 39 10.66 -37.92 -12.99
C ARG A 39 9.53 -38.67 -13.67
N ILE A 40 9.87 -39.57 -14.59
CA ILE A 40 8.91 -40.41 -15.30
C ILE A 40 8.33 -41.45 -14.35
N LEU A 41 9.17 -42.10 -13.55
CA LEU A 41 8.71 -43.05 -12.53
C LEU A 41 7.86 -42.38 -11.45
N PHE A 42 8.22 -41.18 -11.01
CA PHE A 42 7.44 -40.38 -10.06
C PHE A 42 6.10 -39.94 -10.66
N ALA A 43 6.08 -39.45 -11.90
CA ALA A 43 4.85 -39.08 -12.60
C ALA A 43 3.93 -40.28 -12.86
N ILE A 44 4.49 -41.46 -13.19
CA ILE A 44 3.74 -42.71 -13.33
C ILE A 44 3.20 -43.16 -11.97
N ALA A 45 4.02 -43.10 -10.91
CA ALA A 45 3.58 -43.47 -9.56
C ALA A 45 2.46 -42.55 -9.05
N VAL A 46 2.61 -41.23 -9.25
CA VAL A 46 1.56 -40.23 -8.96
C VAL A 46 0.33 -40.48 -9.82
N GLY A 47 0.49 -40.79 -11.12
CA GLY A 47 -0.61 -41.12 -12.02
C GLY A 47 -1.37 -42.40 -11.64
N ILE A 48 -0.66 -43.45 -11.21
CA ILE A 48 -1.24 -44.71 -10.72
C ILE A 48 -1.94 -44.47 -9.37
N LEU A 49 -1.32 -43.71 -8.47
CA LEU A 49 -1.93 -43.33 -7.19
C LEU A 49 -3.19 -42.51 -7.40
N LEU A 50 -3.18 -41.52 -8.31
CA LEU A 50 -4.36 -40.74 -8.69
C LEU A 50 -5.43 -41.64 -9.32
N ALA A 51 -5.08 -42.53 -10.26
CA ALA A 51 -6.02 -43.44 -10.90
C ALA A 51 -6.65 -44.45 -9.91
N ALA A 52 -5.85 -44.99 -8.99
CA ALA A 52 -6.33 -45.84 -7.90
C ALA A 52 -7.19 -45.08 -6.89
N PHE A 53 -6.88 -43.80 -6.65
CA PHE A 53 -7.70 -42.90 -5.85
C PHE A 53 -9.07 -42.73 -6.51
N PHE A 54 -9.13 -42.28 -7.77
CA PHE A 54 -10.38 -42.08 -8.54
C PHE A 54 -11.26 -43.34 -8.72
N ALA A 55 -10.69 -44.55 -8.58
CA ALA A 55 -11.44 -45.81 -8.63
C ALA A 55 -12.26 -46.10 -7.35
N THR A 56 -11.97 -45.40 -6.25
CA THR A 56 -12.72 -45.52 -4.99
C THR A 56 -13.62 -44.31 -4.82
N GLY A 57 -14.93 -44.50 -4.60
CA GLY A 57 -15.92 -43.40 -4.53
C GLY A 57 -15.62 -42.29 -3.51
N ASN A 58 -14.71 -42.55 -2.55
CA ASN A 58 -14.22 -41.58 -1.57
C ASN A 58 -13.29 -40.51 -2.17
N ALA A 59 -12.64 -40.79 -3.31
CA ALA A 59 -11.74 -39.84 -3.97
C ALA A 59 -12.46 -38.66 -4.61
N ARG A 60 -13.70 -38.86 -5.05
CA ARG A 60 -14.48 -37.78 -5.68
C ARG A 60 -14.79 -36.67 -4.69
N ALA A 61 -15.19 -37.03 -3.47
CA ALA A 61 -15.47 -36.06 -2.40
C ALA A 61 -14.19 -35.33 -1.94
N ALA A 62 -13.09 -36.06 -1.73
CA ALA A 62 -11.80 -35.45 -1.37
C ALA A 62 -11.24 -34.55 -2.48
N PHE A 63 -11.48 -34.89 -3.75
CA PHE A 63 -11.07 -34.08 -4.88
C PHE A 63 -11.96 -32.84 -5.07
N GLU A 64 -13.27 -32.95 -4.82
CA GLU A 64 -14.21 -31.81 -4.80
C GLU A 64 -13.77 -30.75 -3.77
N GLU A 65 -13.36 -31.18 -2.57
CA GLU A 65 -12.84 -30.29 -1.52
C GLU A 65 -11.54 -29.58 -1.94
N ILE A 66 -10.62 -30.27 -2.61
CA ILE A 66 -9.38 -29.67 -3.15
C ILE A 66 -9.69 -28.72 -4.31
N THR A 67 -10.61 -29.07 -5.23
CA THR A 67 -10.95 -28.22 -6.37
C THR A 67 -11.54 -26.88 -5.95
N LYS A 68 -12.23 -26.83 -4.80
CA LYS A 68 -12.72 -25.57 -4.22
C LYS A 68 -11.59 -24.55 -4.06
N PHE A 69 -10.44 -24.97 -3.53
CA PHE A 69 -9.26 -24.10 -3.38
C PHE A 69 -8.54 -23.85 -4.71
N LEU A 70 -8.54 -24.81 -5.64
CA LEU A 70 -7.92 -24.65 -6.97
C LEU A 70 -8.63 -23.62 -7.85
N THR A 71 -9.93 -23.41 -7.67
CA THR A 71 -10.68 -22.40 -8.43
C THR A 71 -10.34 -20.97 -8.02
N LEU A 72 -9.73 -20.77 -6.84
CA LEU A 72 -9.51 -19.46 -6.22
C LEU A 72 -10.80 -18.64 -6.04
N GLN A 73 -11.97 -19.28 -6.11
CA GLN A 73 -13.28 -18.64 -5.99
C GLN A 73 -13.91 -19.01 -4.64
N GLY A 74 -14.66 -18.06 -4.07
CA GLY A 74 -15.38 -18.25 -2.82
C GLY A 74 -15.05 -17.18 -1.78
N LYS A 75 -15.66 -17.30 -0.60
CA LYS A 75 -15.28 -16.47 0.54
C LYS A 75 -13.90 -16.91 1.07
N PRO A 76 -13.10 -16.01 1.66
CA PRO A 76 -11.87 -16.39 2.33
C PRO A 76 -12.14 -17.50 3.37
N GLU A 77 -11.39 -18.59 3.29
CA GLU A 77 -11.44 -19.68 4.26
C GLU A 77 -10.12 -19.68 5.05
N PRO A 78 -10.16 -19.44 6.38
CA PRO A 78 -8.94 -19.40 7.17
C PRO A 78 -8.34 -20.80 7.29
N ALA A 79 -7.04 -20.93 7.02
CA ALA A 79 -6.30 -22.17 7.25
C ALA A 79 -6.15 -22.47 8.76
N SER A 80 -6.11 -21.43 9.59
CA SER A 80 -6.05 -21.48 11.05
C SER A 80 -6.61 -20.18 11.63
N PRO A 81 -6.91 -20.12 12.94
CA PRO A 81 -7.21 -18.85 13.60
C PRO A 81 -6.05 -17.85 13.40
N ALA A 82 -6.36 -16.65 12.92
CA ALA A 82 -5.40 -15.57 12.74
C ALA A 82 -5.18 -14.85 14.09
N VAL A 83 -4.53 -15.53 15.03
CA VAL A 83 -4.26 -15.03 16.39
C VAL A 83 -2.82 -15.37 16.74
N LEU A 84 -2.10 -14.43 17.34
CA LEU A 84 -0.75 -14.71 17.84
C LEU A 84 -0.79 -15.69 19.01
N SER A 85 -0.15 -16.85 18.85
CA SER A 85 -0.02 -17.81 19.95
C SER A 85 0.97 -17.35 21.02
N GLU A 86 0.83 -17.85 22.25
CA GLU A 86 1.80 -17.61 23.34
C GLU A 86 3.23 -17.99 22.91
N HIS A 87 3.38 -19.10 22.19
CA HIS A 87 4.67 -19.55 21.68
C HIS A 87 5.27 -18.58 20.65
N GLU A 88 4.45 -18.01 19.76
CA GLU A 88 4.92 -16.98 18.82
C GLU A 88 5.36 -15.71 19.56
N LEU A 89 4.63 -15.29 20.59
CA LEU A 89 5.00 -14.13 21.42
C LEU A 89 6.33 -14.36 22.16
N GLU A 90 6.53 -15.53 22.78
CA GLU A 90 7.79 -15.89 23.41
C GLU A 90 8.95 -15.93 22.41
N ASN A 91 8.71 -16.40 21.19
CA ASN A 91 9.70 -16.41 20.14
C ASN A 91 10.04 -15.00 19.64
N LEU A 92 9.05 -14.11 19.56
CA LEU A 92 9.27 -12.70 19.22
C LEU A 92 10.22 -12.03 20.21
N ASP A 93 10.10 -12.30 21.51
CA ASP A 93 10.96 -11.70 22.54
C ASP A 93 12.44 -12.07 22.42
N ARG A 94 12.76 -13.16 21.70
CA ARG A 94 14.13 -13.63 21.44
C ARG A 94 14.72 -13.07 20.14
N GLN A 95 13.91 -12.40 19.32
CA GLN A 95 14.32 -11.88 18.01
C GLN A 95 14.97 -10.50 18.11
N SER A 96 15.74 -10.14 17.07
CA SER A 96 16.20 -8.77 16.90
C SER A 96 15.03 -7.82 16.61
N PRO A 97 15.16 -6.50 16.89
CA PRO A 97 14.16 -5.49 16.52
C PRO A 97 13.69 -5.57 15.06
N GLN A 98 14.62 -5.78 14.12
CA GLN A 98 14.30 -5.91 12.70
C GLN A 98 13.37 -7.10 12.44
N GLN A 99 13.73 -8.27 12.99
CA GLN A 99 12.94 -9.50 12.84
C GLN A 99 11.57 -9.38 13.50
N GLN A 100 11.50 -8.75 14.68
CA GLN A 100 10.23 -8.48 15.36
C GLN A 100 9.31 -7.60 14.50
N ALA A 101 9.84 -6.50 13.96
CA ALA A 101 9.06 -5.58 13.12
C ALA A 101 8.59 -6.26 11.82
N GLU A 102 9.46 -7.01 11.14
CA GLU A 102 9.10 -7.74 9.92
C GLU A 102 8.04 -8.82 10.20
N ALA A 103 8.24 -9.65 11.23
CA ALA A 103 7.30 -10.71 11.58
C ALA A 103 5.93 -10.14 11.99
N LEU A 104 5.92 -9.09 12.82
CA LEU A 104 4.67 -8.47 13.25
C LEU A 104 3.95 -7.75 12.12
N LEU A 105 4.68 -7.09 11.20
CA LEU A 105 4.06 -6.44 10.04
C LEU A 105 3.48 -7.46 9.06
N GLU A 106 4.15 -8.60 8.86
CA GLU A 106 3.60 -9.73 8.10
C GLU A 106 2.29 -10.23 8.74
N ARG A 107 2.28 -10.41 10.07
CA ARG A 107 1.08 -10.83 10.82
C ARG A 107 -0.03 -9.78 10.75
N ALA A 108 0.30 -8.50 10.83
CA ALA A 108 -0.65 -7.40 10.67
C ALA A 108 -1.29 -7.38 9.27
N VAL A 109 -0.49 -7.54 8.21
CA VAL A 109 -0.97 -7.65 6.82
C VAL A 109 -1.92 -8.82 6.64
N ASN A 110 -1.68 -9.93 7.36
CA ASN A 110 -2.57 -11.10 7.38
C ASN A 110 -3.71 -11.00 8.41
N HIS A 111 -3.96 -9.82 8.99
CA HIS A 111 -5.02 -9.53 9.96
C HIS A 111 -5.01 -10.41 11.21
N TYR A 112 -3.82 -10.75 11.72
CA TYR A 112 -3.71 -11.47 13.00
C TYR A 112 -4.12 -10.58 14.17
N GLU A 113 -4.99 -11.10 15.03
CA GLU A 113 -5.38 -10.46 16.29
C GLU A 113 -4.14 -10.24 17.17
N GLY A 114 -4.03 -9.04 17.74
CA GLY A 114 -2.91 -8.63 18.59
C GLY A 114 -1.63 -8.19 17.86
N ALA A 115 -1.50 -8.40 16.54
CA ALA A 115 -0.28 -8.01 15.81
C ALA A 115 -0.04 -6.50 15.85
N ASN A 116 -1.05 -5.69 15.54
CA ASN A 116 -0.95 -4.23 15.61
C ASN A 116 -0.69 -3.74 17.04
N ASP A 117 -1.25 -4.39 18.06
CA ASP A 117 -1.03 -4.04 19.47
C ASP A 117 0.42 -4.32 19.89
N GLN A 118 0.99 -5.44 19.43
CA GLN A 118 2.41 -5.76 19.65
C GLN A 118 3.34 -4.79 18.92
N ILE A 119 2.98 -4.33 17.71
CA ILE A 119 3.72 -3.26 17.03
C ILE A 119 3.69 -2.00 17.89
N ALA A 120 2.50 -1.54 18.29
CA ALA A 120 2.34 -0.33 19.09
C ALA A 120 3.09 -0.39 20.43
N ALA A 121 3.13 -1.56 21.08
CA ALA A 121 3.84 -1.76 22.35
C ALA A 121 5.37 -1.74 22.22
N ARG A 122 5.92 -2.03 21.03
CA ARG A 122 7.36 -2.26 20.83
C ARG A 122 8.05 -1.20 19.96
N VAL A 123 7.28 -0.43 19.21
CA VAL A 123 7.76 0.51 18.19
C VAL A 123 8.78 1.52 18.72
N GLU A 124 8.60 2.03 19.95
CA GLU A 124 9.57 2.93 20.59
C GLU A 124 10.94 2.26 20.82
N GLY A 125 10.93 0.97 21.19
CA GLY A 125 12.14 0.19 21.42
C GLY A 125 12.93 -0.14 20.16
N TRP A 126 12.33 0.05 18.98
CA TRP A 126 12.93 -0.19 17.67
C TRP A 126 13.61 1.05 17.07
N TRP A 127 13.48 2.22 17.70
CA TRP A 127 14.09 3.46 17.24
C TRP A 127 15.61 3.34 17.00
N GLY A 128 16.04 3.69 15.78
CA GLY A 128 17.45 3.61 15.36
C GLY A 128 17.97 2.18 15.15
N LYS A 129 17.11 1.16 15.21
CA LYS A 129 17.48 -0.26 15.07
C LYS A 129 16.91 -0.91 13.80
N LEU A 130 15.97 -0.26 13.12
CA LEU A 130 15.40 -0.76 11.87
C LEU A 130 16.21 -0.29 10.66
N LYS A 131 16.23 -1.12 9.62
CA LYS A 131 16.85 -0.85 8.32
C LYS A 131 15.85 -1.16 7.21
N PHE A 132 15.89 -0.37 6.15
CA PHE A 132 15.13 -0.61 4.93
C PHE A 132 15.74 -1.77 4.12
N THR A 133 15.50 -3.00 4.58
CA THR A 133 15.79 -4.22 3.81
C THR A 133 14.77 -4.37 2.68
N PRO A 134 15.08 -5.08 1.58
CA PRO A 134 14.10 -5.33 0.52
C PRO A 134 12.81 -6.00 1.03
N GLN A 135 12.94 -6.92 1.99
CA GLN A 135 11.79 -7.56 2.64
C GLN A 135 10.95 -6.55 3.42
N PHE A 136 11.59 -5.72 4.24
CA PHE A 136 10.89 -4.72 5.05
C PHE A 136 10.19 -3.68 4.20
N ASN A 137 10.83 -3.20 3.11
CA ASN A 137 10.23 -2.29 2.14
C ASN A 137 8.99 -2.89 1.47
N SER A 138 9.06 -4.17 1.10
CA SER A 138 7.93 -4.91 0.53
C SER A 138 6.76 -5.00 1.53
N LEU A 139 7.05 -5.31 2.80
CA LEU A 139 6.06 -5.39 3.86
C LEU A 139 5.42 -4.02 4.15
N ILE A 140 6.21 -2.94 4.24
CA ILE A 140 5.69 -1.57 4.39
C ILE A 140 4.79 -1.23 3.21
N THR A 141 5.25 -1.45 1.98
CA THR A 141 4.44 -1.19 0.77
C THR A 141 3.13 -1.98 0.81
N THR A 142 3.18 -3.25 1.20
CA THR A 142 1.98 -4.10 1.31
C THR A 142 1.03 -3.57 2.39
N ALA A 143 1.56 -3.16 3.55
CA ALA A 143 0.77 -2.61 4.63
C ALA A 143 0.09 -1.29 4.24
N LEU A 144 0.81 -0.38 3.58
CA LEU A 144 0.29 0.90 3.10
C LEU A 144 -0.82 0.74 2.04
N ASN A 145 -0.83 -0.39 1.31
CA ASN A 145 -1.88 -0.74 0.34
C ASN A 145 -2.99 -1.64 0.92
N SER A 146 -2.97 -1.96 2.22
CA SER A 146 -3.99 -2.80 2.85
C SER A 146 -5.39 -2.15 2.81
N ASN A 147 -6.47 -2.94 2.75
CA ASN A 147 -7.83 -2.39 2.90
C ASN A 147 -8.20 -2.08 4.37
N ASP A 148 -7.33 -2.41 5.34
CA ASP A 148 -7.50 -2.08 6.76
C ASP A 148 -6.61 -0.90 7.15
N LEU A 149 -7.24 0.22 7.54
CA LEU A 149 -6.54 1.44 7.96
C LEU A 149 -5.65 1.24 9.18
N ARG A 150 -5.92 0.24 10.03
CA ARG A 150 -5.06 -0.10 11.18
C ARG A 150 -3.75 -0.73 10.70
N VAL A 151 -3.81 -1.56 9.65
CA VAL A 151 -2.62 -2.14 9.02
C VAL A 151 -1.82 -1.04 8.31
N ARG A 152 -2.48 -0.11 7.61
CA ARG A 152 -1.81 1.07 7.05
C ARG A 152 -1.10 1.88 8.13
N ALA A 153 -1.79 2.16 9.24
CA ALA A 153 -1.22 2.89 10.37
C ALA A 153 0.02 2.17 10.95
N ALA A 154 -0.01 0.84 11.07
CA ALA A 154 1.17 0.07 11.49
C ALA A 154 2.34 0.20 10.49
N GLY A 155 2.05 0.16 9.19
CA GLY A 155 3.04 0.41 8.14
C GLY A 155 3.67 1.80 8.23
N ILE A 156 2.85 2.85 8.44
CA ILE A 156 3.30 4.24 8.61
C ILE A 156 4.20 4.38 9.84
N GLU A 157 3.80 3.79 10.97
CA GLU A 157 4.59 3.82 12.21
C GLU A 157 5.98 3.20 12.01
N LEU A 158 6.04 2.05 11.34
CA LEU A 158 7.28 1.36 11.05
C LEU A 158 8.16 2.10 10.03
N ASP A 159 7.56 2.73 9.02
CA ASP A 159 8.25 3.58 8.07
C ASP A 159 8.90 4.79 8.77
N LEU A 160 8.14 5.51 9.60
CA LEU A 160 8.63 6.64 10.40
C LEU A 160 9.79 6.24 11.32
N VAL A 161 9.69 5.11 12.01
CA VAL A 161 10.78 4.61 12.87
C VAL A 161 12.03 4.25 12.08
N ALA A 162 11.89 3.62 10.93
CA ALA A 162 13.02 3.26 10.08
C ALA A 162 13.69 4.47 9.42
N MET A 163 12.92 5.53 9.10
CA MET A 163 13.46 6.83 8.70
C MET A 163 14.14 7.59 9.84
N GLY A 164 13.88 7.22 11.11
CA GLY A 164 14.30 8.01 12.27
C GLY A 164 13.56 9.34 12.36
N ALA A 165 12.31 9.40 11.90
CA ALA A 165 11.48 10.60 11.84
C ALA A 165 10.92 10.97 13.22
N ILE A 166 11.39 12.09 13.78
CA ILE A 166 10.97 12.55 15.11
C ILE A 166 9.58 13.19 14.99
N LYS A 167 8.61 12.73 15.78
CA LYS A 167 7.25 13.27 15.80
C LYS A 167 7.18 14.58 16.60
N SER A 168 7.66 15.68 16.01
CA SER A 168 7.72 16.99 16.67
C SER A 168 7.45 18.17 15.72
N PRO A 169 6.93 19.30 16.23
CA PRO A 169 6.82 20.55 15.47
C PRO A 169 8.14 21.02 14.82
N ALA A 170 9.27 20.81 15.49
CA ALA A 170 10.59 21.16 14.95
C ALA A 170 10.93 20.35 13.68
N THR A 171 10.44 19.11 13.59
CA THR A 171 10.57 18.30 12.37
C THR A 171 9.74 18.90 11.24
N ILE A 172 8.51 19.34 11.51
CA ILE A 172 7.65 20.00 10.52
C ILE A 172 8.31 21.27 10.00
N GLU A 173 8.90 22.09 10.88
CA GLU A 173 9.63 23.29 10.48
C GLU A 173 10.82 22.99 9.55
N ARG A 174 11.64 21.98 9.90
CA ARG A 174 12.76 21.53 9.04
C ARG A 174 12.27 21.07 7.67
N LEU A 175 11.21 20.26 7.63
CA LEU A 175 10.64 19.74 6.39
C LEU A 175 10.05 20.87 5.53
N ALA A 176 9.37 21.84 6.14
CA ALA A 176 8.88 23.05 5.45
C ALA A 176 10.01 23.82 4.75
N LEU A 177 11.16 24.00 5.41
CA LEU A 177 12.33 24.64 4.81
C LEU A 177 12.87 23.82 3.62
N GLN A 178 12.88 22.48 3.72
CA GLN A 178 13.29 21.61 2.63
C GLN A 178 12.34 21.68 1.43
N VAL A 179 11.02 21.74 1.67
CA VAL A 179 10.02 21.93 0.61
C VAL A 179 10.23 23.24 -0.14
N GLY A 180 10.56 24.34 0.57
CA GLY A 180 10.71 25.66 -0.02
C GLY A 180 12.04 25.93 -0.75
N GLY A 181 13.12 25.20 -0.43
CA GLY A 181 14.46 25.51 -0.96
C GLY A 181 15.36 24.32 -1.29
N GLY A 182 14.90 23.09 -1.10
CA GLY A 182 15.67 21.88 -1.38
C GLY A 182 15.69 21.48 -2.87
N PRO A 183 16.61 20.61 -3.29
CA PRO A 183 16.53 19.96 -4.59
C PRO A 183 15.25 19.11 -4.69
N ARG A 184 14.75 18.91 -5.92
CA ARG A 184 13.49 18.19 -6.20
C ARG A 184 13.32 16.90 -5.40
N SER A 185 14.36 16.07 -5.34
CA SER A 185 14.35 14.80 -4.58
C SER A 185 14.09 15.00 -3.09
N GLN A 186 14.70 16.01 -2.45
CA GLN A 186 14.45 16.29 -1.04
C GLN A 186 13.05 16.86 -0.82
N ARG A 187 12.55 17.68 -1.74
CA ARG A 187 11.21 18.26 -1.66
C ARG A 187 10.14 17.17 -1.65
N VAL A 188 10.21 16.22 -2.59
CA VAL A 188 9.21 15.15 -2.70
C VAL A 188 9.19 14.24 -1.46
N TRP A 189 10.36 13.88 -0.93
CA TRP A 189 10.44 13.10 0.31
C TRP A 189 9.94 13.86 1.53
N ALA A 190 10.19 15.18 1.60
CA ALA A 190 9.66 16.00 2.67
C ALA A 190 8.12 16.06 2.64
N LEU A 191 7.49 16.08 1.46
CA LEU A 191 6.03 16.05 1.33
C LEU A 191 5.42 14.72 1.80
N TRP A 192 6.09 13.60 1.51
CA TRP A 192 5.74 12.29 2.04
C TRP A 192 5.80 12.27 3.57
N GLU A 193 6.97 12.63 4.14
CA GLU A 193 7.20 12.60 5.59
C GLU A 193 6.24 13.54 6.33
N LEU A 194 5.95 14.72 5.78
CA LEU A 194 4.95 15.66 6.30
C LEU A 194 3.57 15.01 6.41
N GLY A 195 3.08 14.37 5.34
CA GLY A 195 1.78 13.70 5.34
C GLY A 195 1.68 12.60 6.41
N LEU A 196 2.73 11.78 6.54
CA LEU A 196 2.80 10.75 7.57
C LEU A 196 2.79 11.34 8.98
N LEU A 197 3.61 12.36 9.25
CA LEU A 197 3.72 13.00 10.56
C LEU A 197 2.43 13.74 10.95
N GLY A 198 1.82 14.47 10.02
CA GLY A 198 0.55 15.15 10.25
C GLY A 198 -0.56 14.17 10.59
N ASN A 199 -0.61 13.01 9.91
CA ASN A 199 -1.55 11.94 10.24
C ASN A 199 -1.33 11.33 11.64
N ARG A 200 -0.14 11.50 12.24
CA ARG A 200 0.19 11.13 13.62
C ARG A 200 -0.01 12.28 14.61
N GLY A 201 -0.69 13.35 14.21
CA GLY A 201 -1.07 14.47 15.06
C GLY A 201 0.01 15.55 15.22
N VAL A 202 1.06 15.53 14.40
CA VAL A 202 2.12 16.53 14.46
C VAL A 202 1.75 17.72 13.55
N GLU A 203 1.16 18.76 14.14
CA GLU A 203 0.71 19.99 13.46
C GLU A 203 -0.12 19.75 12.18
N PRO A 204 -1.20 18.93 12.22
CA PRO A 204 -1.91 18.49 11.01
C PRO A 204 -2.46 19.65 10.16
N GLU A 205 -2.91 20.74 10.77
CA GLU A 205 -3.41 21.92 10.06
C GLU A 205 -2.30 22.63 9.28
N ARG A 206 -1.14 22.82 9.91
CA ARG A 206 0.03 23.43 9.25
C ARG A 206 0.57 22.52 8.14
N VAL A 207 0.60 21.22 8.38
CA VAL A 207 0.98 20.23 7.36
C VAL A 207 0.04 20.33 6.16
N ASN A 208 -1.27 20.41 6.37
CA ASN A 208 -2.25 20.61 5.31
C ASN A 208 -1.96 21.88 4.49
N GLU A 209 -1.73 23.01 5.16
CA GLU A 209 -1.40 24.28 4.50
C GLU A 209 -0.15 24.17 3.61
N ILE A 210 0.91 23.53 4.11
CA ILE A 210 2.15 23.31 3.36
C ILE A 210 1.85 22.45 2.13
N LEU A 211 1.18 21.30 2.30
CA LEU A 211 0.89 20.38 1.21
C LEU A 211 -0.01 21.01 0.14
N VAL A 212 -1.07 21.72 0.54
CA VAL A 212 -1.97 22.44 -0.39
C VAL A 212 -1.19 23.48 -1.20
N SER A 213 -0.25 24.21 -0.57
CA SER A 213 0.58 25.18 -1.31
C SER A 213 1.39 24.55 -2.44
N GLN A 214 1.79 23.28 -2.29
CA GLN A 214 2.60 22.57 -3.28
C GLN A 214 1.77 21.95 -4.42
N LEU A 215 0.44 21.98 -4.35
CA LEU A 215 -0.44 21.64 -5.47
C LEU A 215 -0.37 22.65 -6.62
N HIS A 216 0.32 23.77 -6.44
CA HIS A 216 0.54 24.78 -7.47
C HIS A 216 2.00 24.84 -7.94
N ASP A 217 2.82 23.86 -7.56
CA ASP A 217 4.21 23.80 -8.01
C ASP A 217 4.30 23.61 -9.54
N PRO A 218 5.22 24.29 -10.24
CA PRO A 218 5.41 24.09 -11.67
C PRO A 218 5.80 22.65 -12.04
N ASP A 219 6.45 21.92 -11.13
CA ASP A 219 6.86 20.54 -11.34
C ASP A 219 5.70 19.56 -11.02
N PRO A 220 5.20 18.81 -12.02
CA PRO A 220 4.12 17.84 -11.80
C PRO A 220 4.51 16.71 -10.83
N GLU A 221 5.79 16.40 -10.67
CA GLU A 221 6.22 15.39 -9.70
C GLU A 221 6.09 15.93 -8.26
N VAL A 222 6.38 17.21 -8.03
CA VAL A 222 6.16 17.84 -6.73
C VAL A 222 4.67 17.88 -6.40
N ARG A 223 3.83 18.24 -7.37
CA ARG A 223 2.36 18.19 -7.19
C ARG A 223 1.85 16.79 -6.90
N HIS A 224 2.38 15.77 -7.58
CA HIS A 224 2.06 14.36 -7.32
C HIS A 224 2.37 13.98 -5.86
N TRP A 225 3.53 14.35 -5.35
CA TRP A 225 3.91 14.05 -3.97
C TRP A 225 3.17 14.92 -2.93
N ALA A 226 2.72 16.11 -3.31
CA ALA A 226 1.80 16.90 -2.49
C ALA A 226 0.44 16.20 -2.35
N VAL A 227 -0.09 15.64 -3.45
CA VAL A 227 -1.30 14.80 -3.44
C VAL A 227 -1.11 13.57 -2.57
N GLU A 228 0.04 12.89 -2.65
CA GLU A 228 0.36 11.76 -1.77
C GLU A 228 0.38 12.17 -0.30
N GLY A 229 1.07 13.27 0.03
CA GLY A 229 1.11 13.80 1.38
C GLY A 229 -0.29 14.11 1.93
N LEU A 230 -1.17 14.70 1.12
CA LEU A 230 -2.57 14.96 1.49
C LEU A 230 -3.36 13.68 1.70
N ALA A 231 -3.14 12.67 0.86
CA ALA A 231 -3.78 11.37 0.98
C ALA A 231 -3.42 10.70 2.30
N TYR A 232 -2.14 10.72 2.69
CA TYR A 232 -1.68 10.12 3.94
C TYR A 232 -2.01 10.98 5.16
N LEU A 233 -2.06 12.32 5.03
CA LEU A 233 -2.58 13.19 6.08
C LEU A 233 -4.03 12.80 6.43
N GLY A 234 -4.88 12.64 5.40
CA GLY A 234 -6.19 11.96 5.53
C GLY A 234 -7.23 12.67 6.40
N THR A 235 -7.11 13.99 6.60
CA THR A 235 -8.13 14.77 7.32
C THR A 235 -9.27 15.19 6.39
N ASN A 236 -10.37 15.72 6.94
CA ASN A 236 -11.50 16.19 6.13
C ASN A 236 -11.10 17.33 5.19
N GLU A 237 -10.16 18.17 5.63
CA GLU A 237 -9.67 19.35 4.93
C GLU A 237 -8.89 19.00 3.66
N THR A 238 -8.39 17.75 3.53
CA THR A 238 -7.67 17.30 2.33
C THR A 238 -8.60 16.94 1.18
N ILE A 239 -9.88 16.68 1.45
CA ILE A 239 -10.86 16.19 0.45
C ILE A 239 -11.08 17.22 -0.65
N ALA A 240 -11.35 18.48 -0.30
CA ALA A 240 -11.64 19.51 -1.30
C ALA A 240 -10.44 19.80 -2.23
N PRO A 241 -9.20 19.98 -1.70
CA PRO A 241 -8.00 20.07 -2.55
C PRO A 241 -7.82 18.86 -3.46
N LEU A 242 -8.00 17.63 -2.95
CA LEU A 242 -7.87 16.41 -3.76
C LEU A 242 -8.94 16.34 -4.86
N LEU A 243 -10.19 16.71 -4.58
CA LEU A 243 -11.26 16.77 -5.59
C LEU A 243 -10.94 17.81 -6.67
N GLN A 244 -10.43 18.98 -6.28
CA GLN A 244 -10.04 20.02 -7.22
C GLN A 244 -8.87 19.55 -8.08
N THR A 245 -7.82 18.97 -7.49
CA THR A 245 -6.68 18.44 -8.24
C THR A 245 -7.08 17.31 -9.18
N PHE A 246 -8.00 16.44 -8.78
CA PHE A 246 -8.50 15.38 -9.63
C PHE A 246 -9.21 15.93 -10.88
N HIS A 247 -9.92 17.04 -10.75
CA HIS A 247 -10.64 17.68 -11.84
C HIS A 247 -9.73 18.55 -12.73
N ASP A 248 -8.91 19.40 -12.10
CA ASP A 248 -8.31 20.58 -12.75
C ASP A 248 -6.82 20.47 -13.06
N ASP A 249 -6.07 19.49 -12.51
CA ASP A 249 -4.62 19.47 -12.71
C ASP A 249 -4.28 19.23 -14.18
N SER A 250 -3.32 19.97 -14.72
CA SER A 250 -2.88 19.84 -16.11
C SER A 250 -2.23 18.48 -16.41
N SER A 251 -1.62 17.83 -15.42
CA SER A 251 -0.96 16.54 -15.56
C SER A 251 -1.91 15.38 -15.28
N ALA A 252 -2.10 14.51 -16.27
CA ALA A 252 -2.91 13.30 -16.13
C ALA A 252 -2.43 12.40 -14.97
N MET A 253 -1.11 12.30 -14.76
CA MET A 253 -0.50 11.55 -13.64
C MET A 253 -0.91 12.11 -12.27
N VAL A 254 -1.08 13.43 -12.16
CA VAL A 254 -1.48 14.08 -10.90
C VAL A 254 -2.99 13.92 -10.68
N ARG A 255 -3.80 14.06 -11.75
CA ARG A 255 -5.25 13.77 -11.70
C ARG A 255 -5.51 12.33 -11.29
N GLU A 256 -4.87 11.36 -11.94
CA GLU A 256 -4.98 9.93 -11.59
C GLU A 256 -4.68 9.70 -10.11
N ARG A 257 -3.58 10.30 -9.63
CA ARG A 257 -3.19 10.12 -8.25
C ARG A 257 -4.22 10.69 -7.28
N ALA A 258 -4.75 11.88 -7.56
CA ALA A 258 -5.78 12.49 -6.72
C ALA A 258 -7.06 11.63 -6.68
N GLY A 259 -7.48 11.08 -7.82
CA GLY A 259 -8.58 10.12 -7.90
C GLY A 259 -8.32 8.86 -7.06
N CYS A 260 -7.14 8.24 -7.19
CA CYS A 260 -6.73 7.09 -6.38
C CYS A 260 -6.68 7.40 -4.88
N SER A 261 -6.20 8.58 -4.49
CA SER A 261 -6.15 9.04 -3.10
C SER A 261 -7.53 9.19 -2.48
N LEU A 262 -8.48 9.77 -3.23
CA LEU A 262 -9.89 9.84 -2.81
C LEU A 262 -10.52 8.45 -2.73
N ALA A 263 -10.18 7.54 -3.63
CA ALA A 263 -10.89 6.28 -3.79
C ALA A 263 -10.39 5.14 -2.89
N GLN A 264 -9.07 4.92 -2.81
CA GLN A 264 -8.51 3.74 -2.16
C GLN A 264 -7.19 3.95 -1.42
N SER A 265 -6.39 4.98 -1.73
CA SER A 265 -5.04 5.17 -1.15
C SER A 265 -5.02 6.13 0.04
N GLY A 266 -3.94 6.14 0.81
CA GLY A 266 -3.78 7.04 1.96
C GLY A 266 -4.66 6.67 3.17
N MET A 267 -5.01 7.65 3.99
CA MET A 267 -5.63 7.45 5.31
C MET A 267 -7.07 7.95 5.43
N LEU A 268 -7.71 8.34 4.33
CA LEU A 268 -9.16 8.66 4.36
C LEU A 268 -9.98 7.44 4.80
N THR A 269 -10.89 7.67 5.74
CA THR A 269 -11.86 6.69 6.24
C THR A 269 -12.90 6.35 5.19
N GLN A 270 -13.58 5.21 5.36
CA GLN A 270 -14.68 4.86 4.45
C GLN A 270 -15.77 5.94 4.40
N GLU A 271 -16.07 6.59 5.52
CA GLU A 271 -17.03 7.69 5.59
C GLU A 271 -16.56 8.89 4.74
N GLN A 272 -15.32 9.32 4.92
CA GLN A 272 -14.72 10.41 4.14
C GLN A 272 -14.67 10.09 2.64
N ARG A 273 -14.36 8.85 2.27
CA ARG A 273 -14.39 8.42 0.87
C ARG A 273 -15.80 8.47 0.31
N ARG A 274 -16.79 7.99 1.07
CA ARG A 274 -18.20 8.03 0.64
C ARG A 274 -18.76 9.44 0.53
N SER A 275 -18.28 10.40 1.32
CA SER A 275 -18.75 11.79 1.24
C SER A 275 -18.42 12.47 -0.10
N VAL A 276 -17.49 11.92 -0.89
CA VAL A 276 -17.12 12.51 -2.19
C VAL A 276 -17.99 12.04 -3.34
N ILE A 277 -18.83 11.02 -3.14
CA ILE A 277 -19.69 10.43 -4.18
C ILE A 277 -20.54 11.50 -4.91
N PRO A 278 -21.24 12.44 -4.23
CA PRO A 278 -21.99 13.48 -4.93
C PRO A 278 -21.14 14.27 -5.93
N GLN A 279 -19.94 14.70 -5.52
CA GLN A 279 -19.05 15.47 -6.39
C GLN A 279 -18.52 14.63 -7.56
N LEU A 280 -18.24 13.34 -7.32
CA LEU A 280 -17.86 12.42 -8.40
C LEU A 280 -18.98 12.20 -9.41
N LEU A 281 -20.25 12.18 -8.97
CA LEU A 281 -21.39 12.11 -9.89
C LEU A 281 -21.51 13.39 -10.74
N ASP A 282 -21.20 14.55 -10.15
CA ASP A 282 -21.16 15.80 -10.90
C ASP A 282 -20.01 15.81 -11.92
N TYR A 283 -18.84 15.27 -11.58
CA TYR A 283 -17.74 15.07 -12.54
C TYR A 283 -18.11 14.10 -13.65
N ALA A 284 -18.89 13.05 -13.36
CA ALA A 284 -19.36 12.11 -14.36
C ALA A 284 -20.37 12.74 -15.35
N ASP A 285 -20.97 13.89 -15.01
CA ASP A 285 -21.82 14.67 -15.93
C ASP A 285 -21.05 15.81 -16.63
N ASP A 286 -19.80 16.08 -16.23
CA ASP A 286 -19.02 17.19 -16.77
C ASP A 286 -18.43 16.84 -18.15
N ALA A 287 -19.03 17.37 -19.20
CA ALA A 287 -18.58 17.16 -20.58
C ALA A 287 -17.23 17.81 -20.92
N SER A 288 -16.64 18.63 -20.04
CA SER A 288 -15.34 19.26 -20.25
C SER A 288 -14.17 18.35 -19.88
N LEU A 289 -14.39 17.35 -19.04
CA LEU A 289 -13.37 16.38 -18.66
C LEU A 289 -12.98 15.49 -19.86
N ASP A 290 -11.69 15.20 -19.97
CA ASP A 290 -11.20 14.26 -20.97
C ASP A 290 -11.68 12.82 -20.67
N ALA A 291 -11.63 11.96 -21.69
CA ALA A 291 -12.12 10.59 -21.61
C ALA A 291 -11.39 9.75 -20.54
N GLN A 292 -10.11 10.04 -20.27
CA GLN A 292 -9.32 9.31 -19.27
C GLN A 292 -9.79 9.67 -17.86
N THR A 293 -9.97 10.96 -17.60
CA THR A 293 -10.46 11.50 -16.33
C THR A 293 -11.90 11.04 -16.06
N HIS A 294 -12.77 11.05 -17.07
CA HIS A 294 -14.10 10.41 -17.01
C HIS A 294 -14.01 8.94 -16.58
N GLY A 295 -13.14 8.17 -17.22
CA GLY A 295 -12.92 6.77 -16.87
C GLY A 295 -12.51 6.58 -15.40
N TRP A 296 -11.62 7.43 -14.90
CA TRP A 296 -11.19 7.42 -13.50
C TRP A 296 -12.29 7.80 -12.52
N VAL A 297 -13.22 8.69 -12.89
CA VAL A 297 -14.38 9.03 -12.04
C VAL A 297 -15.23 7.78 -11.77
N TYR A 298 -15.56 7.01 -12.80
CA TYR A 298 -16.29 5.76 -12.61
C TYR A 298 -15.48 4.71 -11.86
N GLN A 299 -14.15 4.68 -12.05
CA GLN A 299 -13.29 3.79 -11.29
C GLN A 299 -13.30 4.12 -9.80
N ALA A 300 -13.15 5.40 -9.46
CA ALA A 300 -13.24 5.88 -8.08
C ALA A 300 -14.60 5.54 -7.46
N LEU A 301 -15.70 5.72 -8.19
CA LEU A 301 -17.04 5.31 -7.75
C LEU A 301 -17.11 3.81 -7.42
N ARG A 302 -16.53 2.93 -8.25
CA ARG A 302 -16.45 1.49 -7.97
C ARG A 302 -15.60 1.19 -6.75
N ASP A 303 -14.42 1.79 -6.64
CA ASP A 303 -13.48 1.51 -5.55
C ASP A 303 -14.03 1.97 -4.19
N ILE A 304 -14.73 3.11 -4.15
CA ILE A 304 -15.36 3.63 -2.92
C ILE A 304 -16.56 2.78 -2.49
N THR A 305 -17.36 2.28 -3.44
CA THR A 305 -18.67 1.69 -3.17
C THR A 305 -18.69 0.17 -3.20
N GLY A 306 -17.68 -0.45 -3.82
CA GLY A 306 -17.62 -1.88 -4.11
C GLY A 306 -18.62 -2.34 -5.18
N GLN A 307 -19.28 -1.43 -5.89
CA GLN A 307 -20.26 -1.76 -6.93
C GLN A 307 -19.58 -2.04 -8.27
N THR A 308 -20.25 -2.83 -9.13
CA THR A 308 -19.77 -3.18 -10.47
C THR A 308 -20.69 -2.61 -11.55
N LEU A 309 -21.08 -1.33 -11.41
CA LEU A 309 -21.95 -0.64 -12.37
C LEU A 309 -21.14 -0.17 -13.61
N PRO A 310 -21.80 -0.06 -14.79
CA PRO A 310 -21.15 0.43 -16.01
C PRO A 310 -20.71 1.90 -15.87
N ASN A 311 -19.90 2.37 -16.83
CA ASN A 311 -19.55 3.79 -16.97
C ASN A 311 -20.74 4.58 -17.54
N ASP A 312 -21.81 4.67 -16.76
CA ASP A 312 -23.05 5.38 -17.11
C ASP A 312 -23.54 6.18 -15.90
N THR A 313 -23.55 7.52 -16.02
CA THR A 313 -23.91 8.40 -14.89
C THR A 313 -25.33 8.17 -14.38
N SER A 314 -26.27 7.80 -15.26
CA SER A 314 -27.67 7.57 -14.88
C SER A 314 -27.83 6.36 -13.96
N ALA A 315 -27.10 5.28 -14.23
CA ALA A 315 -27.05 4.08 -13.40
C ALA A 315 -26.46 4.40 -12.01
N TRP A 316 -25.38 5.17 -11.96
CA TRP A 316 -24.74 5.56 -10.70
C TRP A 316 -25.60 6.50 -9.86
N ARG A 317 -26.24 7.52 -10.46
CA ARG A 317 -27.17 8.41 -9.75
C ARG A 317 -28.37 7.63 -9.20
N SER A 318 -28.95 6.75 -10.01
CA SER A 318 -30.07 5.89 -9.59
C SER A 318 -29.69 5.00 -8.41
N TRP A 319 -28.51 4.38 -8.45
CA TRP A 319 -27.98 3.60 -7.32
C TRP A 319 -27.78 4.47 -6.08
N TYR A 320 -27.18 5.65 -6.23
CA TYR A 320 -26.89 6.52 -5.08
C TYR A 320 -28.19 7.00 -4.41
N ASP A 321 -29.18 7.44 -5.18
CA ASP A 321 -30.47 7.89 -4.66
C ASP A 321 -31.23 6.78 -3.93
N ALA A 322 -31.15 5.54 -4.40
CA ALA A 322 -31.76 4.39 -3.75
C ALA A 322 -31.09 3.99 -2.42
N ASN A 323 -29.86 4.44 -2.16
CA ASN A 323 -29.02 4.01 -1.02
C ASN A 323 -28.60 5.17 -0.09
N ARG A 324 -29.25 6.33 -0.19
CA ARG A 324 -28.98 7.53 0.64
C ARG A 324 -29.48 7.43 2.11
N GLY A 325 -29.86 6.23 2.57
CA GLY A 325 -30.42 5.97 3.90
C GLY A 325 -29.38 5.78 4.98
#